data_AF-A0A538HW02-F1
#
_entry.id   AF-A0A538HW02-F1
#
_cell.length_a   1.000
_cell.length_b   1.000
_cell.length_c   1.000
_cell.angle_alpha   90.00
_cell.angle_beta   90.00
_cell.angle_gamma   90.00
#
_symmetry.space_group_name_H-M   'P 1'
#
loop_
_entity.id
_entity.type
_entity.pdbx_description
1 polymer ?
#
loop_
_entity_poly.entity_id
_entity_poly.type
_entity_poly.pdbx_seq_one_letter_code
_entity_poly.pdbx_strand_id
1 'polypeptide(L)'
;MVAGKARRAIRFFEQHRRLLHSKAHGVVARKTLVRARLRLVRAVRQIATLRRALHAREMRSLQSASPREAICGAFGDNCSEAVDVAWCESRLQTTAQNGEYLGLFQMGTLARHLFGHGSTAWAQATAAHRYFVYSGRDWSPWSCKPPQGY
;
A
#
# COMPACT_ATOMS: atom_id res chain seq x y z
N MET A 1 -6.54 24.09 -1.15
CA MET A 1 -6.58 25.54 -0.81
C MET A 1 -7.32 25.87 0.50
N VAL A 2 -8.45 25.23 0.84
CA VAL A 2 -9.31 25.59 2.00
C VAL A 2 -8.69 25.31 3.37
N ALA A 3 -8.03 24.16 3.57
CA ALA A 3 -7.38 23.81 4.85
C ALA A 3 -6.23 24.77 5.22
N GLY A 4 -5.45 25.23 4.23
CA GLY A 4 -4.37 26.20 4.44
C GLY A 4 -4.89 27.56 4.91
N LYS A 5 -5.99 28.05 4.30
CA LYS A 5 -6.66 29.29 4.74
C LYS A 5 -7.22 29.15 6.17
N ALA A 6 -7.85 28.02 6.49
CA ALA A 6 -8.37 27.75 7.83
C ALA A 6 -7.27 27.71 8.91
N ARG A 7 -6.15 27.04 8.64
CA ARG A 7 -4.98 27.01 9.55
C ARG A 7 -4.38 28.39 9.78
N ARG A 8 -4.25 29.22 8.73
CA ARG A 8 -3.77 30.60 8.86
C ARG A 8 -4.69 31.45 9.73
N ALA A 9 -6.00 31.35 9.55
CA ALA A 9 -6.97 32.07 10.39
C ALA A 9 -6.91 31.63 11.86
N ILE A 10 -6.75 30.33 12.12
CA ILE A 10 -6.58 29.82 13.49
C ILE A 10 -5.31 30.42 14.13
N ARG A 11 -4.16 30.32 13.45
CA ARG A 11 -2.90 30.88 13.94
C ARG A 11 -2.96 32.38 14.17
N PHE A 12 -3.63 33.11 13.29
CA PHE A 12 -3.84 34.54 13.44
C PHE A 12 -4.52 34.87 14.78
N PHE A 13 -5.60 34.16 15.14
CA PHE A 13 -6.30 34.39 16.41
C PHE A 13 -5.57 33.82 17.63
N GLU A 14 -4.72 32.80 17.47
CA GLU A 14 -3.81 32.32 18.51
C GLU A 14 -2.75 33.39 18.86
N GLN A 15 -2.22 34.10 17.86
CA GLN A 15 -1.27 35.19 18.06
C GLN A 15 -1.94 36.48 18.54
N HIS A 16 -3.19 36.73 18.12
CA HIS A 16 -3.93 37.96 18.43
C HIS A 16 -5.12 37.72 19.36
N ARG A 17 -4.92 36.99 20.47
CA ARG A 17 -6.01 36.62 21.39
C ARG A 17 -6.80 37.81 21.93
N ARG A 18 -6.18 38.99 22.06
CA ARG A 18 -6.86 40.23 22.49
C ARG A 18 -8.05 40.59 21.59
N LEU A 19 -8.00 40.28 20.30
CA LEU A 19 -9.11 40.50 19.37
C LEU A 19 -10.34 39.66 19.71
N LEU A 20 -10.16 38.50 20.35
CA LEU A 20 -11.27 37.63 20.78
C LEU A 20 -12.06 38.22 21.96
N HIS A 21 -11.46 39.14 22.71
CA HIS A 21 -12.05 39.81 23.87
C HIS A 21 -12.40 41.29 23.62
N SER A 22 -12.13 41.80 22.41
CA SER A 22 -12.45 43.18 22.03
C SER A 22 -13.96 43.45 22.08
N LYS A 23 -14.36 44.59 22.64
CA LYS A 23 -15.76 45.06 22.65
C LYS A 23 -16.28 45.30 21.22
N ALA A 24 -15.44 45.86 20.35
CA ALA A 24 -15.84 46.20 18.98
C ALA A 24 -15.88 44.98 18.05
N HIS A 25 -14.95 44.03 18.19
CA HIS A 25 -14.74 42.97 17.20
C HIS A 25 -14.81 41.53 17.74
N GLY A 26 -14.95 41.33 19.05
CA GLY A 26 -14.84 40.01 19.68
C GLY A 26 -15.86 38.99 19.20
N VAL A 27 -17.10 39.40 18.96
CA VAL A 27 -18.17 38.51 18.44
C VAL A 27 -17.81 37.97 17.06
N VAL A 28 -17.36 38.84 16.15
CA VAL A 28 -16.99 38.48 14.78
C VAL A 28 -15.71 37.62 14.78
N ALA A 29 -14.73 37.98 15.61
CA ALA A 29 -13.48 37.23 15.75
C ALA A 29 -13.72 35.79 16.22
N ARG A 30 -14.56 35.60 17.26
CA ARG A 30 -14.93 34.26 17.77
C ARG A 30 -15.68 33.44 16.72
N LYS A 31 -16.68 34.03 16.03
CA LYS A 31 -17.40 33.35 14.94
C LYS A 31 -16.46 32.90 13.82
N THR A 32 -15.50 33.76 13.46
CA THR A 32 -14.50 33.46 12.42
C THR A 32 -13.57 32.32 12.84
N LEU A 33 -13.08 32.34 14.08
CA LEU A 33 -12.25 31.27 14.63
C LEU A 33 -12.99 29.92 14.65
N VAL A 34 -14.25 29.90 15.12
CA VAL A 34 -15.08 28.68 15.12
C VAL A 34 -15.26 28.14 13.70
N ARG A 35 -15.61 29.00 12.73
CA ARG A 35 -15.74 28.60 11.32
C ARG A 35 -14.43 28.06 10.75
N ALA A 36 -13.30 28.66 11.07
CA ALA A 36 -11.99 28.19 10.62
C ALA A 36 -11.67 26.79 11.20
N ARG A 37 -11.92 26.57 12.50
CA ARG A 37 -11.75 25.26 13.15
C ARG A 37 -12.63 24.19 12.51
N LEU A 38 -13.92 24.47 12.30
CA LEU A 38 -14.85 23.54 11.65
C LEU A 38 -14.42 23.17 10.23
N ARG A 39 -13.98 24.17 9.44
CA ARG A 39 -13.44 23.94 8.08
C ARG A 39 -12.21 23.03 8.11
N LEU A 40 -11.31 23.23 9.07
CA LEU A 40 -10.12 22.39 9.21
C LEU A 40 -10.49 20.94 9.56
N VAL A 41 -11.36 20.74 10.56
CA VAL A 41 -11.83 19.40 10.95
C VAL A 41 -12.50 18.68 9.77
N ARG A 42 -13.37 19.37 9.02
CA ARG A 42 -14.02 18.80 7.83
C ARG A 42 -13.01 18.39 6.77
N ALA A 43 -12.03 19.26 6.48
CA ALA A 43 -11.00 18.97 5.49
C ALA A 43 -10.13 17.77 5.91
N VAL A 44 -9.75 17.67 7.18
CA VAL A 44 -8.98 16.52 7.70
C VAL A 44 -9.77 15.23 7.58
N ARG A 45 -11.05 15.23 7.97
CA ARG A 45 -11.93 14.05 7.81
C ARG A 45 -12.07 13.64 6.34
N GLN A 46 -12.28 14.59 5.44
CA GLN A 46 -12.36 14.33 4.00
C GLN A 46 -11.06 13.71 3.46
N ILE A 47 -9.90 14.24 3.84
CA ILE A 47 -8.61 13.67 3.43
C ILE A 47 -8.48 12.22 3.95
N ALA A 48 -8.84 11.96 5.20
CA ALA A 48 -8.79 10.61 5.76
C ALA A 48 -9.72 9.65 5.01
N THR A 49 -10.95 10.06 4.70
CA THR A 49 -11.89 9.27 3.89
C THR A 49 -11.35 8.99 2.50
N LEU A 50 -10.82 10.00 1.81
CA LEU A 50 -10.24 9.84 0.46
C LEU A 50 -9.06 8.88 0.48
N ARG A 51 -8.17 8.99 1.47
CA ARG A 51 -7.04 8.05 1.63
C ARG A 51 -7.53 6.61 1.83
N ARG A 52 -8.52 6.39 2.68
CA ARG A 52 -9.11 5.05 2.87
C ARG A 52 -9.73 4.51 1.58
N ALA A 53 -10.45 5.35 0.84
CA ALA A 53 -11.07 4.94 -0.43
C ALA A 53 -10.03 4.59 -1.50
N LEU A 54 -8.95 5.38 -1.61
CA LEU A 54 -7.83 5.09 -2.51
C LEU A 54 -7.15 3.77 -2.13
N HIS A 55 -6.83 3.58 -0.86
CA HIS A 55 -6.22 2.34 -0.39
C HIS A 55 -7.13 1.12 -0.62
N ALA A 56 -8.43 1.22 -0.35
CA ALA A 56 -9.38 0.14 -0.63
C ALA A 56 -9.49 -0.17 -2.13
N ARG A 57 -9.40 0.85 -3.00
CA ARG A 57 -9.37 0.66 -4.45
C ARG A 57 -8.10 -0.05 -4.89
N GLU A 58 -6.95 0.38 -4.39
CA GLU A 58 -5.66 -0.24 -4.65
C GLU A 58 -5.65 -1.72 -4.22
N MET A 59 -6.09 -2.02 -3.00
CA MET A 59 -6.19 -3.39 -2.50
C MET A 59 -7.11 -4.27 -3.36
N ARG A 60 -8.26 -3.75 -3.81
CA ARG A 60 -9.13 -4.46 -4.75
C ARG A 60 -8.44 -4.74 -6.08
N SER A 61 -7.71 -3.75 -6.62
CA SER A 61 -6.94 -3.91 -7.86
C SER A 61 -5.88 -5.00 -7.72
N LEU A 62 -5.19 -5.07 -6.58
CA LEU A 62 -4.16 -6.07 -6.31
C LEU A 62 -4.76 -7.47 -6.11
N GLN A 63 -5.96 -7.57 -5.51
CA GLN A 63 -6.67 -8.84 -5.37
C GLN A 63 -7.13 -9.41 -6.72
N SER A 64 -7.47 -8.55 -7.68
CA SER A 64 -7.86 -8.94 -9.04
C SER A 64 -6.69 -8.95 -10.04
N ALA A 65 -5.47 -8.65 -9.62
CA ALA A 65 -4.32 -8.59 -10.51
C ALA A 65 -4.05 -9.95 -11.13
N SER A 66 -3.73 -9.96 -12.43
CA SER A 66 -3.24 -11.16 -13.08
C SER A 66 -1.93 -11.62 -12.43
N PRO A 67 -1.56 -12.92 -12.55
CA PRO A 67 -0.27 -13.43 -12.08
C PRO A 67 0.92 -12.57 -12.47
N ARG A 68 1.02 -12.15 -13.74
CA ARG A 68 2.13 -11.34 -14.23
C ARG A 68 2.17 -9.95 -13.60
N GLU A 69 1.03 -9.26 -13.54
CA GLU A 69 0.95 -7.93 -12.91
C GLU A 69 1.32 -7.99 -11.43
N ALA A 70 0.85 -9.02 -10.73
CA ALA A 70 1.17 -9.25 -9.33
C ALA A 70 2.66 -9.52 -9.10
N ILE A 71 3.27 -10.37 -9.94
CA ILE A 71 4.71 -10.67 -9.88
C ILE A 71 5.52 -9.41 -10.12
N CYS A 72 5.23 -8.67 -11.19
CA CYS A 72 6.02 -7.49 -11.53
C CYS A 72 5.84 -6.35 -10.53
N GLY A 73 4.65 -6.18 -9.96
CA GLY A 73 4.43 -5.24 -8.87
C GLY A 73 5.16 -5.61 -7.57
N ALA A 74 5.39 -6.90 -7.31
CA ALA A 74 6.11 -7.36 -6.11
C ALA A 74 7.64 -7.38 -6.27
N PHE A 75 8.14 -7.83 -7.43
CA PHE A 75 9.57 -8.04 -7.69
C PHE A 75 10.28 -6.85 -8.34
N GLY A 76 9.55 -5.85 -8.86
CA GLY A 76 10.14 -4.64 -9.45
C GLY A 76 11.15 -4.97 -10.55
N ASP A 77 12.41 -4.59 -10.37
CA ASP A 77 13.49 -4.80 -11.35
C ASP A 77 13.73 -6.29 -11.69
N ASN A 78 13.42 -7.21 -10.77
CA ASN A 78 13.51 -8.66 -11.00
C ASN A 78 12.23 -9.26 -11.63
N CYS A 79 11.32 -8.43 -12.17
CA CYS A 79 10.03 -8.86 -12.75
C CYS A 79 10.18 -9.96 -13.79
N SER A 80 11.09 -9.81 -14.77
CA SER A 80 11.25 -10.80 -15.85
C SER A 80 11.67 -12.16 -15.31
N GLU A 81 12.73 -12.17 -14.50
CA GLU A 81 13.26 -13.38 -13.85
C GLU A 81 12.18 -14.08 -13.00
N ALA A 82 11.44 -13.31 -12.20
CA ALA A 82 10.39 -13.83 -11.33
C ALA A 82 9.24 -14.45 -12.12
N VAL A 83 8.88 -13.86 -13.28
CA VAL A 83 7.86 -14.42 -14.17
C VAL A 83 8.34 -15.74 -14.78
N ASP A 84 9.61 -15.84 -15.17
CA ASP A 84 10.17 -17.07 -15.72
C ASP A 84 10.19 -18.21 -14.69
N VAL A 85 10.61 -17.91 -13.46
CA VAL A 85 10.54 -18.87 -12.35
C VAL A 85 9.09 -19.30 -12.10
N ALA A 86 8.16 -18.36 -11.92
CA ALA A 86 6.76 -18.70 -11.65
C ALA A 86 6.07 -19.46 -12.80
N TRP A 87 6.43 -19.15 -14.06
CA TRP A 87 5.95 -19.90 -15.21
C TRP A 87 6.47 -21.33 -15.22
N CYS A 88 7.75 -21.54 -14.91
CA CYS A 88 8.31 -22.88 -14.83
C CYS A 88 7.73 -23.69 -13.66
N GLU A 89 7.60 -23.08 -12.47
CA GLU A 89 7.11 -23.72 -11.25
C GLU A 89 5.63 -24.10 -11.33
N SER A 90 4.79 -23.26 -11.92
CA SER A 90 3.32 -23.42 -11.83
C SER A 90 2.55 -23.09 -13.11
N ARG A 91 3.22 -22.72 -14.20
CA ARG A 91 2.58 -22.12 -15.39
C ARG A 91 1.74 -20.88 -15.04
N LEU A 92 2.21 -20.10 -14.06
CA LEU A 92 1.52 -18.92 -13.51
C LEU A 92 0.13 -19.24 -12.91
N GLN A 93 -0.09 -20.46 -12.43
CA GLN A 93 -1.35 -20.85 -11.80
C GLN A 93 -1.29 -20.63 -10.28
N THR A 94 -2.16 -19.76 -9.75
CA THR A 94 -2.26 -19.50 -8.30
C THR A 94 -2.80 -20.69 -7.51
N THR A 95 -3.46 -21.62 -8.19
CA THR A 95 -4.03 -22.85 -7.62
C THR A 95 -3.16 -24.08 -7.86
N ALA A 96 -1.96 -23.93 -8.44
CA ALA A 96 -1.06 -25.06 -8.64
C ALA A 96 -0.69 -25.71 -7.30
N GLN A 97 -0.70 -27.04 -7.28
CA GLN A 97 -0.38 -27.83 -6.11
C GLN A 97 0.47 -29.03 -6.53
N ASN A 98 1.62 -29.19 -5.88
CA ASN A 98 2.49 -30.36 -6.01
C ASN A 98 2.91 -30.83 -4.61
N GLY A 99 2.20 -31.81 -4.07
CA GLY A 99 2.39 -32.24 -2.69
C GLY A 99 2.18 -31.09 -1.71
N GLU A 100 3.23 -30.74 -0.96
CA GLU A 100 3.19 -29.63 -0.01
C GLU A 100 3.47 -28.26 -0.64
N TYR A 101 3.88 -28.18 -1.91
CA TYR A 101 4.24 -26.94 -2.59
C TYR A 101 3.02 -26.31 -3.27
N LEU A 102 2.79 -25.01 -3.04
CA LEU A 102 1.55 -24.33 -3.43
C LEU A 102 1.78 -23.02 -4.20
N GLY A 103 0.91 -22.77 -5.17
CA GLY A 103 0.75 -21.49 -5.85
C GLY A 103 1.85 -21.15 -6.85
N LEU A 104 1.94 -19.87 -7.20
CA LEU A 104 2.77 -19.34 -8.30
C LEU A 104 4.23 -19.78 -8.24
N PHE A 105 4.78 -19.78 -7.03
CA PHE A 105 6.19 -19.99 -6.75
C PHE A 105 6.46 -21.31 -6.03
N GLN A 106 5.47 -22.22 -6.01
CA GLN A 106 5.58 -23.55 -5.41
C GLN A 106 6.33 -23.52 -4.06
N MET A 107 5.95 -22.61 -3.16
CA MET A 107 6.62 -22.49 -1.86
C MET A 107 6.12 -23.60 -0.94
N GLY A 108 7.02 -24.26 -0.22
CA GLY A 108 6.71 -25.35 0.74
C GLY A 108 6.14 -24.84 2.07
N THR A 109 5.78 -25.75 2.98
CA THR A 109 5.05 -25.42 4.21
C THR A 109 5.80 -24.44 5.11
N LEU A 110 7.09 -24.70 5.35
CA LEU A 110 7.94 -23.82 6.18
C LEU A 110 8.08 -22.43 5.55
N ALA A 111 8.34 -22.34 4.25
CA ALA A 111 8.47 -21.07 3.55
C ALA A 111 7.17 -20.25 3.60
N ARG A 112 6.00 -20.89 3.40
CA ARG A 112 4.70 -20.22 3.56
C ARG A 112 4.44 -19.76 4.98
N HIS A 113 4.89 -20.50 5.98
CA HIS A 113 4.77 -20.10 7.38
C HIS A 113 5.63 -18.87 7.70
N LEU A 114 6.88 -18.84 7.22
CA LEU A 114 7.84 -17.77 7.50
C LEU A 114 7.55 -16.48 6.71
N PHE A 115 7.21 -16.60 5.42
CA PHE A 115 7.13 -15.44 4.52
C PHE A 115 5.69 -15.04 4.17
N GLY A 116 4.72 -15.92 4.49
CA GLY A 116 3.30 -15.77 4.24
C GLY A 116 2.81 -16.56 3.03
N HIS A 117 1.50 -16.56 2.83
CA HIS A 117 0.83 -17.11 1.65
C HIS A 117 -0.60 -16.55 1.55
N GLY A 118 -1.23 -16.66 0.39
CA GLY A 118 -2.63 -16.32 0.21
C GLY A 118 -3.20 -16.89 -1.09
N SER A 119 -4.51 -16.75 -1.30
CA SER A 119 -5.20 -17.27 -2.47
C SER A 119 -5.04 -16.40 -3.73
N THR A 120 -4.59 -15.16 -3.58
CA THR A 120 -4.42 -14.22 -4.71
C THR A 120 -3.00 -14.24 -5.24
N ALA A 121 -2.85 -13.89 -6.52
CA ALA A 121 -1.54 -13.75 -7.15
C ALA A 121 -0.64 -12.76 -6.40
N TRP A 122 -1.20 -11.61 -5.99
CA TRP A 122 -0.47 -10.60 -5.22
C TRP A 122 0.08 -11.13 -3.89
N ALA A 123 -0.73 -11.88 -3.13
CA ALA A 123 -0.31 -12.43 -1.86
C ALA A 123 0.82 -13.47 -2.04
N GLN A 124 0.70 -14.33 -3.06
CA GLN A 124 1.72 -15.33 -3.37
C GLN A 124 3.02 -14.70 -3.87
N ALA A 125 2.94 -13.71 -4.77
CA ALA A 125 4.11 -13.00 -5.27
C ALA A 125 4.81 -12.18 -4.17
N THR A 126 4.05 -11.54 -3.28
CA THR A 126 4.62 -10.81 -2.13
C THR A 126 5.37 -11.74 -1.18
N ALA A 127 4.80 -12.92 -0.88
CA ALA A 127 5.46 -13.94 -0.06
C ALA A 127 6.73 -14.47 -0.72
N ALA A 128 6.68 -14.77 -2.03
CA ALA A 128 7.84 -15.21 -2.78
C ALA A 128 8.95 -14.14 -2.81
N HIS A 129 8.60 -12.87 -3.02
CA HIS A 129 9.57 -11.78 -2.98
C HIS A 129 10.24 -11.65 -1.60
N ARG A 130 9.51 -11.84 -0.50
CA ARG A 130 10.12 -11.88 0.84
C ARG A 130 11.12 -13.02 1.00
N TYR A 131 10.80 -14.20 0.45
CA TYR A 131 11.72 -15.34 0.48
C TYR A 131 12.96 -15.07 -0.40
N PHE A 132 12.77 -14.48 -1.58
CA PHE A 132 13.86 -14.07 -2.47
C PHE A 132 14.80 -13.04 -1.81
N VAL A 133 14.25 -12.05 -1.11
CA VAL A 133 15.09 -11.10 -0.36
C VAL A 133 15.82 -11.80 0.79
N TYR A 134 15.17 -12.73 1.50
CA TYR A 134 15.77 -13.49 2.59
C TYR A 134 16.91 -14.42 2.12
N SER A 135 16.81 -15.02 0.93
CA SER A 135 17.89 -15.87 0.40
C SER A 135 19.17 -15.08 0.09
N GLY A 136 19.05 -13.76 -0.14
CA GLY A 136 20.15 -12.92 -0.62
C GLY A 136 19.89 -12.34 -2.00
N ARG A 137 18.62 -12.27 -2.43
CA ARG A 137 18.18 -11.92 -3.79
C ARG A 137 18.68 -12.92 -4.83
N ASP A 138 18.62 -14.19 -4.47
CA ASP A 138 18.96 -15.30 -5.36
C ASP A 138 17.79 -16.28 -5.51
N TRP A 139 17.86 -17.03 -6.60
CA TRP A 139 16.85 -18.00 -6.98
C TRP A 139 17.08 -19.38 -6.36
N SER A 140 18.05 -19.57 -5.44
CA SER A 140 18.39 -20.88 -4.84
C SER A 140 17.22 -21.63 -4.21
N PRO A 141 16.20 -20.98 -3.59
CA PRO A 141 15.06 -21.70 -3.01
C PRO A 141 14.14 -22.40 -4.00
N TRP A 142 14.16 -21.98 -5.27
CA TRP A 142 13.28 -22.50 -6.32
C TRP A 142 13.97 -23.61 -7.11
N SER A 143 13.20 -24.54 -7.65
CA SER A 143 13.76 -25.59 -8.52
C SER A 143 14.07 -25.00 -9.90
N CYS A 144 13.15 -24.18 -10.40
CA CYS A 144 13.32 -23.41 -11.62
C CYS A 144 14.21 -22.19 -11.39
N LYS A 145 15.04 -21.87 -12.38
CA LYS A 145 15.88 -20.67 -12.40
C LYS A 145 15.47 -19.79 -13.59
N PRO A 146 15.71 -18.47 -13.53
CA PRO A 146 15.63 -17.65 -14.72
C PRO A 146 16.57 -18.23 -15.80
N PRO A 147 16.23 -18.09 -17.08
CA PRO A 147 17.16 -18.45 -18.15
C PRO A 147 18.48 -17.71 -17.92
N GLN A 148 19.58 -18.46 -17.83
CA GLN A 148 20.92 -17.88 -17.78
C GLN A 148 21.10 -17.12 -19.09
N GLY A 149 21.30 -15.82 -19.01
CA GLY A 149 21.58 -14.99 -20.19
C GLY A 149 22.76 -15.60 -20.95
N TYR A 150 22.62 -15.67 -22.28
CA TYR A 150 23.72 -15.90 -23.21
C TYR A 150 24.81 -14.84 -23.06
#